data_AF-A0A8B8BKK9-F1
#
_entry.id   AF-A0A8B8BKK9-F1
#
_cell.length_a   1.000
_cell.length_b   1.000
_cell.length_c   1.000
_cell.angle_alpha   90.00
_cell.angle_beta   90.00
_cell.angle_gamma   90.00
#
_symmetry.space_group_name_H-M   'P 1'
#
loop_
_entity.id
_entity.type
_entity.pdbx_description
1 polymer ?
#
loop_
_entity_poly.entity_id
_entity_poly.type
_entity_poly.pdbx_seq_one_letter_code
_entity_poly.pdbx_strand_id
1 'polypeptide(L)'
;MASSKAETLDSAKEIKNVCPICFESFKTPRQFVPAPSSIGEPEKWTELIPINTIVKTMCEKKDQFCDACRRADEEEVATDWCKSCLESLCRTCAKCHKRHAASQNHELIPVSDKGKIPAAIENRVLCIDHNAPAKYLCVDHENLCCAECVCTKHRKCNQVDDIEKTAENLIQSGTLQKLAQEILKHNDVLIQAKSEGETTMKHIDETSDKISQESTDLRDKLVRHINDLVEAHLDDLAKKVKGIKEKLAKFDDTVTDRQLLMTQYSQILTDSEKIPPPILVQNYLKIKRQFKQVTGLCLIKPSVNLHSEASKQLLTVLDTFGLKDVKVEVKSIPIGSFDVTCADMKMVCELPESGVLISGGCFLENGDIVLADFHSRHCIYYSNKHLVRKITLRGNVRDVIAWKPSGLLIATKVDFDGHIDLYDLEKLQINQNMTKIKQVYRLAKSSEFIYAACSDFILKLDHEGNTVEQISADNGTFSVAVNNQQEIVSSSCSTHKVTVMNQSGAKLHSYSHENLKNPYSLDVNFSGNIFVAGYGSNNIHVLTPTAEILRIFEVDSPRCIKFKENSYTCIVGSYKRTTKVYEFLPKGLEA
;
A
#
# COMPACT_ATOMS: atom_id res chain seq x y z
N MET A 1 -39.59 -11.20 5.12
CA MET A 1 -39.99 -10.50 6.35
C MET A 1 -38.92 -10.72 7.40
N ALA A 2 -38.06 -9.73 7.62
CA ALA A 2 -37.28 -9.53 8.83
C ALA A 2 -37.08 -8.02 8.93
N SER A 3 -37.61 -7.42 9.98
CA SER A 3 -37.75 -5.98 10.17
C SER A 3 -36.40 -5.33 10.45
N SER A 4 -35.99 -4.40 9.59
CA SER A 4 -34.89 -3.46 9.83
C SER A 4 -35.38 -2.35 10.76
N LYS A 5 -34.88 -2.31 12.00
CA LYS A 5 -34.96 -1.10 12.83
C LYS A 5 -33.82 -0.17 12.43
N ALA A 6 -34.19 1.00 11.92
CA ALA A 6 -33.31 2.14 11.80
C ALA A 6 -33.03 2.66 13.21
N GLU A 7 -31.77 2.64 13.64
CA GLU A 7 -31.28 3.40 14.79
C GLU A 7 -30.61 4.66 14.29
N THR A 8 -31.12 5.79 14.78
CA THR A 8 -30.63 7.14 14.53
C THR A 8 -29.24 7.36 15.10
N LEU A 9 -28.40 8.02 14.30
CA LEU A 9 -27.05 8.50 14.60
C LEU A 9 -27.04 9.33 15.89
N ASP A 10 -26.40 8.84 16.95
CA ASP A 10 -25.93 9.67 18.07
C ASP A 10 -24.44 9.41 18.30
N SER A 11 -23.70 10.50 18.42
CA SER A 11 -22.24 10.58 18.29
C SER A 11 -21.53 10.30 19.60
N ALA A 12 -21.24 9.04 19.90
CA ALA A 12 -20.08 8.57 20.66
C ALA A 12 -20.10 7.04 20.67
N LYS A 13 -19.21 6.38 19.92
CA LYS A 13 -18.96 4.94 20.11
C LYS A 13 -18.43 4.73 21.54
N GLU A 14 -19.29 4.32 22.47
CA GLU A 14 -18.91 3.81 23.80
C GLU A 14 -18.07 2.52 23.60
N ILE A 15 -16.75 2.66 23.59
CA ILE A 15 -15.84 1.51 23.60
C ILE A 15 -15.65 1.07 25.06
N LYS A 16 -16.06 -0.16 25.39
CA LYS A 16 -15.74 -0.79 26.69
C LYS A 16 -14.22 -0.99 26.78
N ASN A 17 -13.54 -0.24 27.64
CA ASN A 17 -12.11 -0.42 27.91
C ASN A 17 -11.91 -1.43 29.05
N VAL A 18 -10.83 -2.20 28.98
CA VAL A 18 -10.44 -3.22 29.95
C VAL A 18 -9.19 -2.73 30.68
N CYS A 19 -9.18 -2.78 32.02
CA CYS A 19 -8.03 -2.37 32.81
C CYS A 19 -6.87 -3.34 32.57
N PRO A 20 -5.67 -2.89 32.16
CA PRO A 20 -4.56 -3.80 31.88
C PRO A 20 -4.00 -4.47 33.15
N ILE A 21 -4.37 -4.01 34.35
CA ILE A 21 -3.90 -4.55 35.64
C ILE A 21 -4.87 -5.59 36.20
N CYS A 22 -6.19 -5.32 36.18
CA CYS A 22 -7.19 -6.19 36.77
C CYS A 22 -8.15 -6.84 35.76
N PHE A 23 -8.02 -6.50 34.48
CA PHE A 23 -8.88 -6.98 33.38
C PHE A 23 -10.38 -6.71 33.55
N GLU A 24 -10.76 -5.84 34.49
CA GLU A 24 -12.15 -5.41 34.64
C GLU A 24 -12.49 -4.30 33.65
N SER A 25 -13.72 -4.35 33.14
CA SER A 25 -14.24 -3.33 32.24
C SER A 25 -14.66 -2.08 33.01
N PHE A 26 -14.14 -0.91 32.65
CA PHE A 26 -14.45 0.35 33.33
C PHE A 26 -14.75 1.48 32.35
N LYS A 27 -15.57 2.44 32.81
CA LYS A 27 -15.98 3.63 32.04
C LYS A 27 -15.09 4.82 32.43
N THR A 28 -13.99 5.03 31.71
CA THR A 28 -13.25 6.31 31.77
C THR A 28 -13.04 6.90 30.38
N PRO A 29 -13.13 8.24 30.22
CA PRO A 29 -12.68 8.92 29.01
C PRO A 29 -11.18 8.63 28.79
N ARG A 30 -10.76 8.40 27.53
CA ARG A 30 -9.35 8.17 27.14
C ARG A 30 -8.38 9.31 27.48
N GLN A 31 -8.83 10.39 28.14
CA GLN A 31 -8.03 11.58 28.42
C GLN A 31 -6.88 11.35 29.41
N PHE A 32 -6.87 10.26 30.19
CA PHE A 32 -5.96 10.11 31.33
C PHE A 32 -4.95 8.97 31.23
N VAL A 33 -4.89 8.22 30.11
CA VAL A 33 -3.95 7.10 29.99
C VAL A 33 -2.94 7.40 28.89
N PRO A 34 -1.68 7.74 29.25
CA PRO A 34 -0.62 7.95 28.26
C PRO A 34 -0.35 6.65 27.51
N ALA A 35 -0.32 6.71 26.18
CA ALA A 35 0.15 5.59 25.38
C ALA A 35 1.69 5.62 25.32
N PRO A 36 2.36 4.45 25.25
CA PRO A 36 3.78 4.34 25.04
C PRO A 36 4.14 4.89 23.67
N SER A 37 5.34 5.45 23.61
CA SER A 37 5.91 6.01 22.39
C SER A 37 6.14 4.94 21.31
N SER A 38 6.24 3.66 21.72
CA SER A 38 6.40 2.50 20.84
C SER A 38 5.05 1.84 20.53
N ILE A 39 4.81 1.58 19.24
CA ILE A 39 3.61 0.89 18.76
C ILE A 39 3.63 -0.56 19.23
N GLY A 40 2.51 -1.05 19.78
CA GLY A 40 2.30 -2.47 20.03
C GLY A 40 2.78 -3.01 21.38
N GLU A 41 3.10 -2.14 22.35
CA GLU A 41 3.52 -2.54 23.70
C GLU A 41 2.52 -2.10 24.78
N PRO A 42 1.28 -2.62 24.79
CA PRO A 42 0.24 -2.20 25.73
C PRO A 42 0.60 -2.43 27.20
N GLU A 43 1.54 -3.34 27.48
CA GLU A 43 2.01 -3.67 28.82
C GLU A 43 2.80 -2.52 29.45
N LYS A 44 3.46 -1.68 28.65
CA LYS A 44 4.26 -0.54 29.16
C LYS A 44 3.41 0.67 29.56
N TRP A 45 2.10 0.64 29.32
CA TRP A 45 1.19 1.73 29.68
C TRP A 45 1.25 2.06 31.18
N THR A 46 1.47 1.05 32.03
CA THR A 46 1.51 1.24 33.49
C THR A 46 2.72 2.02 33.96
N GLU A 47 3.82 2.02 33.19
CA GLU A 47 5.05 2.75 33.52
C GLU A 47 4.89 4.26 33.34
N LEU A 48 3.93 4.70 32.53
CA LEU A 48 3.68 6.09 32.19
C LEU A 48 2.63 6.75 33.08
N ILE A 49 1.96 5.97 33.95
CA ILE A 49 0.97 6.50 34.89
C ILE A 49 1.72 7.33 35.94
N PRO A 50 1.37 8.62 36.15
CA PRO A 50 2.00 9.44 37.17
C PRO A 50 1.86 8.82 38.56
N ILE A 51 2.96 8.38 39.14
CA ILE A 51 2.97 7.79 40.48
C ILE A 51 3.04 8.92 41.51
N ASN A 52 2.01 9.05 42.34
CA ASN A 52 2.07 9.95 43.49
C ASN A 52 2.96 9.31 44.58
N THR A 53 4.17 9.86 44.76
CA THR A 53 5.17 9.35 45.71
C THR A 53 4.66 9.29 47.16
N ILE A 54 3.78 10.23 47.55
CA ILE A 54 3.15 10.24 48.87
C ILE A 54 2.24 9.02 49.01
N VAL A 55 1.35 8.79 48.03
CA VAL A 55 0.43 7.64 48.02
C VAL A 55 1.22 6.32 47.98
N LYS A 56 2.27 6.24 47.14
CA LYS A 56 3.14 5.05 47.07
C LYS A 56 3.75 4.74 48.44
N THR A 57 4.37 5.73 49.09
CA THR A 57 4.99 5.55 50.41
C THR A 57 3.97 5.16 51.48
N MET A 58 2.75 5.72 51.41
CA MET A 58 1.66 5.36 52.32
C MET A 58 1.14 3.93 52.09
N CYS A 59 1.10 3.45 50.85
CA CYS A 59 0.70 2.09 50.51
C CYS A 59 1.78 1.04 50.83
N GLU A 60 3.06 1.40 50.67
CA GLU A 60 4.20 0.53 50.99
C GLU A 60 4.38 0.36 52.50
N LYS A 61 4.09 1.40 53.29
CA LYS A 61 4.08 1.32 54.75
C LYS A 61 2.80 0.64 55.26
N LYS A 62 2.85 -0.70 55.29
CA LYS A 62 1.80 -1.58 55.84
C LYS A 62 1.72 -1.59 57.37
N ASP A 63 2.64 -0.90 58.04
CA ASP A 63 2.81 -0.95 59.48
C ASP A 63 2.15 0.25 60.20
N GLN A 64 1.58 0.00 61.37
CA GLN A 64 0.84 0.97 62.18
C GLN A 64 1.71 1.65 63.24
N PHE A 65 2.99 1.29 63.35
CA PHE A 65 3.90 1.82 64.36
C PHE A 65 4.60 3.12 63.95
N CYS A 66 5.08 3.83 64.96
CA CYS A 66 5.85 5.06 64.87
C CYS A 66 7.26 4.79 64.34
N ASP A 67 7.62 5.42 63.22
CA ASP A 67 8.92 5.29 62.59
C ASP A 67 10.06 5.79 63.49
N ALA A 68 9.81 6.83 64.30
CA ALA A 68 10.81 7.38 65.22
C ALA A 68 11.06 6.48 66.44
N CYS A 69 10.01 5.91 67.03
CA CYS A 69 10.13 4.96 68.16
C CYS A 69 10.81 3.67 67.70
N ARG A 70 10.50 3.19 66.50
CA ARG A 70 11.14 1.98 65.94
C ARG A 70 12.65 2.12 65.77
N ARG A 71 13.19 3.33 65.57
CA ARG A 71 14.65 3.56 65.54
C ARG A 71 15.32 3.37 66.89
N ALA A 72 14.54 3.40 67.97
CA ALA A 72 14.96 3.13 69.33
C ALA A 72 14.46 1.75 69.83
N ASP A 73 14.07 0.86 68.90
CA ASP A 73 13.49 -0.47 69.19
C ASP A 73 12.22 -0.43 70.05
N GLU A 74 11.43 0.65 69.95
CA GLU A 74 10.14 0.83 70.62
C GLU A 74 8.95 0.68 69.64
N GLU A 75 7.91 -0.05 70.06
CA GLU A 75 6.70 -0.30 69.26
C GLU A 75 5.50 0.54 69.74
N GLU A 76 5.51 1.82 69.38
CA GLU A 76 4.39 2.74 69.69
C GLU A 76 3.49 2.95 68.47
N VAL A 77 2.18 2.93 68.65
CA VAL A 77 1.22 3.12 67.54
C VAL A 77 1.27 4.57 67.03
N ALA A 78 1.38 4.72 65.72
CA ALA A 78 1.38 6.02 65.07
C ALA A 78 -0.02 6.64 65.08
N THR A 79 -0.09 7.91 65.46
CA THR A 79 -1.34 8.70 65.46
C THR A 79 -1.36 9.74 64.36
N ASP A 80 -0.19 10.17 63.90
CA ASP A 80 -0.02 11.24 62.93
C ASP A 80 0.97 10.83 61.83
N TRP A 81 0.77 11.34 60.62
CA TRP A 81 1.66 11.17 59.48
C TRP A 81 2.21 12.52 59.05
N CYS A 82 3.53 12.63 58.92
CA CYS A 82 4.18 13.86 58.49
C CYS A 82 4.37 13.87 56.97
N LYS A 83 3.69 14.78 56.25
CA LYS A 83 3.85 14.92 54.78
C LYS A 83 5.29 15.22 54.36
N SER A 84 5.96 16.07 55.12
CA SER A 84 7.30 16.55 54.75
C SER A 84 8.42 15.55 55.01
N CYS A 85 8.27 14.70 56.03
CA CYS A 85 9.25 13.66 56.38
C CYS A 85 8.88 12.29 55.81
N LEU A 86 7.65 12.11 55.33
CA LEU A 86 7.08 10.82 54.92
C LEU A 86 7.19 9.78 56.05
N GLU A 87 6.89 10.17 57.29
CA GLU A 87 7.01 9.34 58.49
C GLU A 87 5.72 9.27 59.32
N SER A 88 5.46 8.08 59.86
CA SER A 88 4.42 7.77 60.84
C SER A 88 4.95 8.10 62.24
N LEU A 89 4.23 8.93 63.01
CA LEU A 89 4.64 9.38 64.33
C LEU A 89 3.57 9.05 65.37
N CYS A 90 3.97 8.53 66.52
CA CYS A 90 3.09 8.44 67.69
C CYS A 90 2.83 9.85 68.25
N ARG A 91 1.86 9.95 69.16
CA ARG A 91 1.43 11.23 69.74
C ARG A 91 2.58 12.01 70.39
N THR A 92 3.54 11.31 71.00
CA THR A 92 4.70 11.93 71.65
C THR A 92 5.67 12.46 70.61
N CYS A 93 6.05 11.64 69.62
CA CYS A 93 6.93 12.05 68.54
C CYS A 93 6.34 13.20 67.71
N ALA A 94 5.05 13.17 67.39
CA ALA A 94 4.35 14.24 66.68
C ALA A 94 4.39 15.59 67.44
N LYS A 95 4.19 15.56 68.76
CA LYS A 95 4.32 16.76 69.61
C LYS A 95 5.74 17.31 69.62
N CYS A 96 6.74 16.44 69.76
CA CYS A 96 8.15 16.85 69.70
C CYS A 96 8.50 17.42 68.32
N HIS A 97 7.98 16.81 67.25
CA HIS A 97 8.17 17.24 65.87
C HIS A 97 7.68 18.67 65.63
N LYS A 98 6.52 19.05 66.20
CA LYS A 98 6.01 20.43 66.10
C LYS A 98 6.80 21.44 66.93
N ARG A 99 7.49 21.01 67.99
CA ARG A 99 8.27 21.90 68.87
C ARG A 99 9.67 22.16 68.35
N HIS A 100 10.21 21.26 67.53
CA HIS A 100 11.56 21.37 67.04
C HIS A 100 11.63 22.33 65.85
N ALA A 101 12.57 23.29 65.87
CA ALA A 101 12.66 24.35 64.88
C ALA A 101 12.78 23.83 63.43
N ALA A 102 13.47 22.70 63.23
CA ALA A 102 13.66 22.11 61.91
C ALA A 102 12.39 21.47 61.31
N SER A 103 11.37 21.17 62.12
CA SER A 103 10.16 20.42 61.70
C SER A 103 8.85 21.08 62.11
N GLN A 104 8.89 22.24 62.77
CA GLN A 104 7.71 22.95 63.25
C GLN A 104 6.73 23.34 62.13
N ASN A 105 7.24 23.56 60.92
CA ASN A 105 6.45 23.94 59.74
C ASN A 105 5.92 22.73 58.97
N HIS A 106 6.22 21.50 59.39
CA HIS A 106 5.76 20.31 58.71
C HIS A 106 4.29 20.03 59.00
N GLU A 107 3.52 19.76 57.95
CA GLU A 107 2.11 19.37 58.09
C GLU A 107 1.99 17.92 58.59
N LEU A 108 1.26 17.76 59.69
CA LEU A 108 0.92 16.46 60.28
C LEU A 108 -0.56 16.15 60.02
N ILE A 109 -0.82 14.98 59.45
CA ILE A 109 -2.16 14.48 59.15
C ILE A 109 -2.48 13.34 60.11
N PRO A 110 -3.63 13.35 60.80
CA PRO A 110 -4.05 12.20 61.61
C PRO A 110 -4.13 10.92 60.77
N VAL A 111 -3.63 9.80 61.32
CA VAL A 111 -3.66 8.48 60.67
C VAL A 111 -5.09 8.03 60.34
N SER A 112 -6.08 8.47 61.11
CA SER A 112 -7.52 8.23 60.87
C SER A 112 -8.06 8.92 59.61
N ASP A 113 -7.41 9.99 59.14
CA ASP A 113 -7.80 10.73 57.93
C ASP A 113 -6.94 10.38 56.71
N LYS A 114 -6.15 9.28 56.78
CA LYS A 114 -5.33 8.75 55.66
C LYS A 114 -6.11 8.62 54.35
N GLY A 115 -7.41 8.25 54.41
CA GLY A 115 -8.26 8.07 53.24
C GLY A 115 -8.89 9.36 52.67
N LYS A 116 -8.70 10.52 53.32
CA LYS A 116 -9.31 11.80 52.91
C LYS A 116 -8.30 12.80 52.34
N ILE A 117 -7.03 12.43 52.22
CA ILE A 117 -6.00 13.30 51.67
C ILE A 117 -6.36 13.57 50.20
N PRO A 118 -6.64 14.83 49.81
CA PRO A 118 -6.82 15.15 48.40
C PRO A 118 -5.55 14.74 47.68
N ALA A 119 -5.68 13.97 46.61
CA ALA A 119 -4.59 13.65 45.68
C ALA A 119 -4.17 14.91 44.88
N ALA A 120 -4.01 16.05 45.55
CA ALA A 120 -3.27 17.17 45.01
C ALA A 120 -1.86 16.64 44.76
N ILE A 121 -1.47 16.65 43.50
CA ILE A 121 -0.20 16.16 43.00
C ILE A 121 0.89 17.12 43.51
N GLU A 122 1.25 17.05 44.79
CA GLU A 122 2.50 17.60 45.29
C GLU A 122 3.61 16.60 44.92
N ASN A 123 3.91 16.53 43.64
CA ASN A 123 5.08 15.81 43.13
C ASN A 123 6.32 16.58 43.57
N ARG A 124 6.88 16.25 44.74
CA ARG A 124 8.28 16.58 45.01
C ARG A 124 9.11 15.78 44.01
N VAL A 125 9.73 16.47 43.07
CA VAL A 125 10.62 15.84 42.09
C VAL A 125 11.90 15.43 42.81
N LEU A 126 12.14 14.12 42.87
CA LEU A 126 13.30 13.54 43.54
C LEU A 126 14.34 13.16 42.49
N CYS A 127 15.61 13.25 42.88
CA CYS A 127 16.72 12.72 42.10
C CYS A 127 16.61 11.18 42.06
N ILE A 128 16.70 10.61 40.87
CA ILE A 128 16.53 9.17 40.61
C ILE A 128 17.59 8.36 41.36
N ASP A 129 18.80 8.90 41.51
CA ASP A 129 19.94 8.18 42.12
C ASP A 129 19.96 8.22 43.65
N HIS A 130 19.54 9.33 44.26
CA HIS A 130 19.76 9.60 45.68
C HIS A 130 18.47 9.87 46.45
N ASN A 131 17.31 9.82 45.80
CA ASN A 131 15.99 10.08 46.38
C ASN A 131 15.90 11.40 47.17
N ALA A 132 16.78 12.35 46.85
CA ALA A 132 16.86 13.69 47.44
C ALA A 132 16.16 14.71 46.53
N PRO A 133 15.71 15.88 47.03
CA PRO A 133 15.07 16.89 46.20
C PRO A 133 15.94 17.29 45.00
N ALA A 134 15.40 17.12 43.79
CA ALA A 134 16.06 17.58 42.58
C ALA A 134 16.02 19.12 42.53
N LYS A 135 17.17 19.73 42.26
CA LYS A 135 17.30 21.21 42.16
C LYS A 135 17.93 21.67 40.85
N TYR A 136 18.60 20.76 40.15
CA TYR A 136 19.34 21.07 38.94
C TYR A 136 18.88 20.18 37.78
N LEU A 137 19.01 20.68 36.55
CA LEU A 137 18.87 19.94 35.30
C LEU A 137 20.25 19.80 34.68
N CYS A 138 20.69 18.57 34.40
CA CYS A 138 21.83 18.35 33.52
C CYS A 138 21.32 18.35 32.07
N VAL A 139 21.73 19.33 31.27
CA VAL A 139 21.27 19.47 29.87
C VAL A 139 21.87 18.39 28.98
N ASP A 140 23.15 18.06 29.17
CA ASP A 140 23.83 17.03 28.38
C ASP A 140 23.17 15.65 28.49
N HIS A 141 22.57 15.35 29.64
CA HIS A 141 21.91 14.06 29.92
C HIS A 141 20.39 14.18 29.95
N GLU A 142 19.83 15.38 29.76
CA GLU A 142 18.40 15.69 29.82
C GLU A 142 17.69 15.14 31.08
N ASN A 143 18.34 15.20 32.24
CA ASN A 143 17.87 14.57 33.47
C ASN A 143 17.97 15.49 34.69
N LEU A 144 16.98 15.40 35.58
CA LEU A 144 16.94 16.16 36.84
C LEU A 144 17.82 15.52 37.91
N CYS A 145 18.57 16.34 38.65
CA CYS A 145 19.60 15.87 39.57
C CYS A 145 19.68 16.71 40.88
N CYS A 146 20.21 16.09 41.93
CA CYS A 146 20.50 16.75 43.21
C CYS A 146 21.95 17.29 43.24
N ALA A 147 22.28 18.11 44.25
CA ALA A 147 23.62 18.69 44.40
C ALA A 147 24.75 17.65 44.43
N GLU A 148 24.49 16.45 44.97
CA GLU A 148 25.47 15.35 44.99
C GLU A 148 25.75 14.82 43.58
N CYS A 149 24.72 14.62 42.75
CA CYS A 149 24.88 14.21 41.36
C CYS A 149 25.67 15.24 40.55
N VAL A 150 25.45 16.55 40.79
CA VAL A 150 26.22 17.63 40.15
C VAL A 150 27.72 17.47 40.44
N CYS A 151 28.07 17.19 41.69
CA CYS A 151 29.47 17.06 42.12
C CYS A 151 30.13 15.73 41.75
N THR A 152 29.34 14.70 41.44
CA THR A 152 29.83 13.34 41.19
C THR A 152 29.67 12.96 39.72
N LYS A 153 28.46 12.57 39.30
CA LYS A 153 28.14 12.05 37.97
C LYS A 153 28.18 13.11 36.88
N HIS A 154 27.71 14.32 37.18
CA HIS A 154 27.59 15.40 36.20
C HIS A 154 28.72 16.43 36.28
N ARG A 155 29.78 16.15 37.05
CA ARG A 155 30.93 17.06 37.22
C ARG A 155 31.66 17.38 35.91
N LYS A 156 31.61 16.46 34.95
CA LYS A 156 32.24 16.60 33.63
C LYS A 156 31.25 17.05 32.54
N CYS A 157 29.99 17.28 32.90
CA CYS A 157 29.00 17.77 31.97
C CYS A 157 29.22 19.27 31.72
N ASN A 158 28.95 19.69 30.50
CA ASN A 158 29.16 21.04 30.02
C ASN A 158 28.11 21.99 30.59
N GLN A 159 26.88 21.53 30.77
CA GLN A 159 25.78 22.39 31.24
C GLN A 159 24.91 21.70 32.29
N VAL A 160 24.85 22.34 33.45
CA VAL A 160 23.99 21.98 34.58
C VAL A 160 23.37 23.27 35.13
N ASP A 161 22.05 23.40 34.97
CA ASP A 161 21.30 24.61 35.29
C ASP A 161 20.35 24.40 36.47
N ASP A 162 20.00 25.49 37.16
CA ASP A 162 18.95 25.48 38.18
C ASP A 162 17.57 25.26 37.53
N ILE A 163 16.74 24.41 38.14
CA ILE A 163 15.43 24.03 37.58
C ILE A 163 14.49 25.23 37.49
N GLU A 164 14.43 26.09 38.51
CA GLU A 164 13.49 27.21 38.54
C GLU A 164 13.83 28.21 37.43
N LYS A 165 15.13 28.52 37.31
CA LYS A 165 15.64 29.39 36.24
C LYS A 165 15.42 28.80 34.85
N THR A 166 15.59 27.48 34.70
CA THR A 166 15.33 26.78 33.44
C THR A 166 13.85 26.85 33.07
N ALA A 167 12.95 26.65 34.03
CA ALA A 167 11.51 26.75 33.82
C ALA A 167 11.10 28.17 33.40
N GLU A 168 11.62 29.20 34.06
CA GLU A 168 11.40 30.60 33.66
C GLU A 168 11.86 30.87 32.22
N ASN A 169 13.06 30.39 31.87
CA ASN A 169 13.59 30.52 30.51
C ASN A 169 12.73 29.78 29.48
N LEU A 170 12.25 28.57 29.77
CA LEU A 170 11.36 27.81 28.88
C LEU A 170 10.04 28.54 28.62
N ILE A 171 9.48 29.19 29.64
CA ILE A 171 8.25 29.99 29.54
C ILE A 171 8.50 31.27 28.73
N GLN A 172 9.60 31.99 29.01
CA GLN A 172 9.89 33.28 28.38
C GLN A 172 10.41 33.15 26.93
N SER A 173 11.16 32.09 26.62
CA SER A 173 11.76 31.87 25.29
C SER A 173 10.76 31.47 24.20
N GLY A 174 9.51 31.18 24.57
CA GLY A 174 8.51 30.66 23.63
C GLY A 174 8.68 29.18 23.28
N THR A 175 9.65 28.48 23.89
CA THR A 175 10.00 27.08 23.55
C THR A 175 8.84 26.13 23.81
N LEU A 176 8.12 26.31 24.92
CA LEU A 176 6.94 25.51 25.25
C LEU A 176 5.82 25.69 24.22
N GLN A 177 5.61 26.92 23.75
CA GLN A 177 4.60 27.24 22.74
C GLN A 177 4.97 26.63 21.38
N LYS A 178 6.25 26.65 21.00
CA LYS A 178 6.75 25.98 19.78
C LYS A 178 6.52 24.47 19.84
N LEU A 179 6.91 23.82 20.95
CA LEU A 179 6.68 22.39 21.14
C LEU A 179 5.19 22.04 21.12
N ALA A 180 4.35 22.86 21.77
CA ALA A 180 2.90 22.66 21.73
C ALA A 180 2.33 22.76 20.30
N GLN A 181 2.82 23.70 19.49
CA GLN A 181 2.45 23.81 18.07
C GLN A 181 2.92 22.62 17.24
N GLU A 182 4.13 22.11 17.48
CA GLU A 182 4.65 20.90 16.82
C GLU A 182 3.82 19.67 17.19
N ILE A 183 3.45 19.51 18.46
CA ILE A 183 2.57 18.43 18.93
C ILE A 183 1.20 18.53 18.25
N LEU A 184 0.60 19.72 18.17
CA LEU A 184 -0.69 19.91 17.49
C LEU A 184 -0.59 19.54 16.00
N LYS A 185 0.47 20.00 15.32
CA LYS A 185 0.72 19.65 13.93
C LYS A 185 0.90 18.14 13.73
N HIS A 186 1.59 17.47 14.64
CA HIS A 186 1.74 16.01 14.58
C HIS A 186 0.42 15.30 14.87
N ASN A 187 -0.40 15.83 15.78
CA ASN A 187 -1.73 15.31 16.05
C ASN A 187 -2.65 15.40 14.81
N ASP A 188 -2.54 16.46 14.00
CA ASP A 188 -3.25 16.55 12.72
C ASP A 188 -2.83 15.43 11.75
N VAL A 189 -1.54 15.08 11.70
CA VAL A 189 -1.05 13.92 10.93
C VAL A 189 -1.64 12.61 11.44
N LEU A 190 -1.78 12.43 12.76
CA LEU A 190 -2.42 11.25 13.34
C LEU A 190 -3.92 11.19 13.02
N ILE A 191 -4.62 12.33 13.04
CA ILE A 191 -6.03 12.43 12.64
C ILE A 191 -6.19 12.07 11.16
N GLN A 192 -5.31 12.59 10.30
CA GLN A 192 -5.27 12.26 8.88
C GLN A 192 -5.02 10.77 8.66
N ALA A 193 -4.04 10.19 9.36
CA ALA A 193 -3.72 8.76 9.25
C ALA A 193 -4.92 7.88 9.62
N LYS A 194 -5.64 8.27 10.67
CA LYS A 194 -6.87 7.59 11.08
C LYS A 194 -7.97 7.70 10.01
N SER A 195 -8.21 8.90 9.47
CA SER A 195 -9.27 9.12 8.48
C SER A 195 -8.98 8.42 7.14
N GLU A 196 -7.71 8.37 6.72
CA GLU A 196 -7.27 7.61 5.54
C GLU A 196 -7.44 6.10 5.75
N GLY A 197 -7.13 5.61 6.96
CA GLY A 197 -7.41 4.23 7.34
C GLY A 197 -8.91 3.89 7.27
N GLU A 198 -9.77 4.75 7.82
CA GLU A 198 -11.23 4.61 7.76
C GLU A 198 -11.77 4.65 6.32
N THR A 199 -11.24 5.55 5.49
CA THR A 199 -11.61 5.65 4.07
C THR A 199 -11.17 4.42 3.28
N THR A 200 -9.96 3.91 3.54
CA THR A 200 -9.44 2.70 2.91
C THR A 200 -10.28 1.48 3.26
N MET A 201 -10.72 1.34 4.52
CA MET A 201 -11.65 0.28 4.92
C MET A 201 -12.96 0.35 4.14
N LYS A 202 -13.56 1.55 4.02
CA LYS A 202 -14.78 1.76 3.23
C LYS A 202 -14.59 1.41 1.75
N HIS A 203 -13.45 1.80 1.16
CA HIS A 203 -13.12 1.44 -0.22
C HIS A 203 -12.96 -0.07 -0.42
N ILE A 204 -12.37 -0.77 0.54
CA ILE A 204 -12.25 -2.25 0.50
C ILE A 204 -13.63 -2.89 0.46
N ASP A 205 -14.53 -2.46 1.35
CA ASP A 205 -15.91 -2.97 1.39
C ASP A 205 -16.63 -2.71 0.05
N GLU A 206 -16.62 -1.45 -0.43
CA GLU A 206 -17.27 -1.06 -1.69
C GLU A 206 -16.70 -1.81 -2.92
N THR A 207 -15.38 -2.01 -2.96
CA THR A 207 -14.73 -2.72 -4.07
C THR A 207 -15.01 -4.22 -4.02
N SER A 208 -15.02 -4.81 -2.82
CA SER A 208 -15.39 -6.21 -2.61
C SER A 208 -16.84 -6.48 -3.07
N ASP A 209 -17.76 -5.59 -2.70
CA ASP A 209 -19.17 -5.66 -3.12
C ASP A 209 -19.29 -5.55 -4.65
N LYS A 210 -18.56 -4.61 -5.26
CA LYS A 210 -18.56 -4.44 -6.72
C LYS A 210 -18.03 -5.68 -7.46
N ILE A 211 -16.89 -6.23 -7.04
CA ILE A 211 -16.32 -7.46 -7.63
C ILE A 211 -17.31 -8.62 -7.51
N SER A 212 -17.96 -8.73 -6.35
CA SER A 212 -18.97 -9.74 -6.10
C SER A 212 -20.17 -9.59 -7.05
N GLN A 213 -20.70 -8.36 -7.19
CA GLN A 213 -21.82 -8.07 -8.08
C GLN A 213 -21.50 -8.34 -9.55
N GLU A 214 -20.34 -7.90 -10.03
CA GLU A 214 -19.89 -8.14 -11.41
C GLU A 214 -19.77 -9.65 -11.70
N SER A 215 -19.25 -10.40 -10.74
CA SER A 215 -19.14 -11.86 -10.83
C SER A 215 -20.51 -12.54 -10.89
N THR A 216 -21.47 -12.11 -10.06
CA THR A 216 -22.84 -12.64 -10.10
C THR A 216 -23.60 -12.26 -11.36
N ASP A 217 -23.43 -11.03 -11.85
CA ASP A 217 -24.07 -10.57 -13.09
C ASP A 217 -23.56 -11.35 -14.31
N LEU A 218 -22.25 -11.62 -14.36
CA LEU A 218 -21.65 -12.42 -15.43
C LEU A 218 -22.15 -13.87 -15.38
N ARG A 219 -22.22 -14.47 -14.19
CA ARG A 219 -22.83 -15.79 -14.00
C ARG A 219 -24.25 -15.82 -14.54
N ASP A 220 -25.08 -14.83 -14.18
CA ASP A 220 -26.49 -14.81 -14.57
C ASP A 220 -26.67 -14.58 -16.09
N LYS A 221 -25.75 -13.84 -16.73
CA LYS A 221 -25.69 -13.74 -18.20
C LYS A 221 -25.31 -15.07 -18.86
N LEU A 222 -24.30 -15.77 -18.32
CA LEU A 222 -23.86 -17.08 -18.83
C LEU A 222 -24.97 -18.13 -18.71
N VAL A 223 -25.63 -18.21 -17.55
CA VAL A 223 -26.74 -19.15 -17.33
C VAL A 223 -27.88 -18.90 -18.30
N ARG A 224 -28.29 -17.63 -18.48
CA ARG A 224 -29.33 -17.29 -19.47
C ARG A 224 -28.95 -17.71 -20.88
N HIS A 225 -27.73 -17.39 -21.31
CA HIS A 225 -27.28 -17.74 -22.65
C HIS A 225 -27.24 -19.25 -22.89
N ILE A 226 -26.78 -20.04 -21.90
CA ILE A 226 -26.79 -21.50 -21.99
C ILE A 226 -28.23 -22.03 -22.10
N ASN A 227 -29.16 -21.49 -21.31
CA ASN A 227 -30.56 -21.89 -21.37
C ASN A 227 -31.15 -21.60 -22.76
N ASP A 228 -30.94 -20.40 -23.31
CA ASP A 228 -31.44 -20.01 -24.64
C ASP A 228 -30.91 -20.95 -25.75
N LEU A 229 -29.62 -21.33 -25.68
CA LEU A 229 -29.01 -22.26 -26.63
C LEU A 229 -29.62 -23.67 -26.53
N VAL A 230 -29.85 -24.16 -25.31
CA VAL A 230 -30.47 -25.46 -25.07
C VAL A 230 -31.91 -25.46 -25.59
N GLU A 231 -32.69 -24.43 -25.29
CA GLU A 231 -34.06 -24.28 -25.79
C GLU A 231 -34.11 -24.27 -27.31
N ALA A 232 -33.25 -23.48 -27.97
CA ALA A 232 -33.19 -23.42 -29.43
C ALA A 232 -32.84 -24.78 -30.06
N HIS A 233 -31.92 -25.54 -29.46
CA HIS A 233 -31.56 -26.88 -29.93
C HIS A 233 -32.72 -27.88 -29.74
N LEU A 234 -33.42 -27.83 -28.60
CA LEU A 234 -34.59 -28.68 -28.35
C LEU A 234 -35.73 -28.38 -29.33
N ASP A 235 -35.94 -27.10 -29.65
CA ASP A 235 -36.92 -26.66 -30.64
C ASP A 235 -36.59 -27.14 -32.05
N ASP A 236 -35.33 -27.05 -32.48
CA ASP A 236 -34.88 -27.58 -33.78
C ASP A 236 -35.08 -29.11 -33.86
N LEU A 237 -34.71 -29.83 -32.80
CA LEU A 237 -34.93 -31.27 -32.71
C LEU A 237 -36.42 -31.61 -32.82
N ALA A 238 -37.27 -30.90 -32.09
CA ALA A 238 -38.72 -31.10 -32.11
C ALA A 238 -39.29 -30.87 -33.53
N LYS A 239 -38.87 -29.79 -34.21
CA LYS A 239 -39.29 -29.48 -35.59
C LYS A 239 -38.87 -30.57 -36.57
N LYS A 240 -37.63 -31.05 -36.50
CA LYS A 240 -37.11 -32.11 -37.38
C LYS A 240 -37.83 -33.43 -37.15
N VAL A 241 -38.03 -33.83 -35.89
CA VAL A 241 -38.78 -35.05 -35.54
C VAL A 241 -40.22 -34.96 -36.03
N LYS A 242 -40.88 -33.82 -35.85
CA LYS A 242 -42.25 -33.59 -36.34
C LYS A 242 -42.32 -33.76 -37.87
N GLY A 243 -41.44 -33.11 -38.62
CA GLY A 243 -41.43 -33.21 -40.09
C GLY A 243 -41.16 -34.63 -40.61
N ILE A 244 -40.32 -35.41 -39.92
CA ILE A 244 -40.09 -36.83 -40.25
C ILE A 244 -41.35 -37.65 -39.96
N LYS A 245 -41.98 -37.47 -38.79
CA LYS A 245 -43.22 -38.17 -38.42
C LYS A 245 -44.35 -37.89 -39.40
N GLU A 246 -44.51 -36.65 -39.87
CA GLU A 246 -45.52 -36.28 -40.88
C GLU A 246 -45.28 -36.98 -42.22
N LYS A 247 -44.02 -37.10 -42.66
CA LYS A 247 -43.69 -37.84 -43.89
C LYS A 247 -43.96 -39.34 -43.73
N LEU A 248 -43.67 -39.89 -42.56
CA LEU A 248 -43.92 -41.30 -42.27
C LEU A 248 -45.42 -41.60 -42.20
N ALA A 249 -46.23 -40.70 -41.61
CA ALA A 249 -47.69 -40.80 -41.60
C ALA A 249 -48.25 -40.82 -43.03
N LYS A 250 -47.80 -39.92 -43.91
CA LYS A 250 -48.22 -39.93 -45.33
C LYS A 250 -47.85 -41.23 -46.05
N PHE A 251 -46.67 -41.78 -45.75
CA PHE A 251 -46.27 -43.08 -46.29
C PHE A 251 -47.20 -44.19 -45.78
N ASP A 252 -47.51 -44.20 -44.49
CA ASP A 252 -48.41 -45.15 -43.84
C ASP A 252 -49.82 -45.10 -44.43
N ASP A 253 -50.40 -43.90 -44.58
CA ASP A 253 -51.69 -43.66 -45.23
C ASP A 253 -51.70 -44.24 -46.65
N THR A 254 -50.65 -43.95 -47.43
CA THR A 254 -50.54 -44.42 -48.82
C THR A 254 -50.43 -45.94 -48.91
N VAL A 255 -49.70 -46.58 -47.98
CA VAL A 255 -49.59 -48.05 -47.91
C VAL A 255 -50.94 -48.66 -47.51
N THR A 256 -51.62 -48.06 -46.53
CA THR A 256 -52.94 -48.48 -46.04
C THR A 256 -54.00 -48.39 -47.13
N ASP A 257 -54.06 -47.28 -47.88
CA ASP A 257 -54.99 -47.10 -49.00
C ASP A 257 -54.78 -48.18 -50.09
N ARG A 258 -53.52 -48.47 -50.40
CA ARG A 258 -53.19 -49.53 -51.36
C ARG A 258 -53.57 -50.91 -50.84
N GLN A 259 -53.34 -51.20 -49.56
CA GLN A 259 -53.76 -52.44 -48.94
C GLN A 259 -55.28 -52.61 -49.02
N LEU A 260 -56.05 -51.56 -48.68
CA LEU A 260 -57.52 -51.59 -48.78
C LEU A 260 -57.97 -51.86 -50.22
N LEU A 261 -57.36 -51.19 -51.19
CA LEU A 261 -57.63 -51.43 -52.61
C LEU A 261 -57.35 -52.89 -53.01
N MET A 262 -56.24 -53.48 -52.55
CA MET A 262 -55.92 -54.88 -52.83
C MET A 262 -56.96 -55.83 -52.22
N THR A 263 -57.41 -55.56 -50.99
CA THR A 263 -58.48 -56.34 -50.34
C THR A 263 -59.78 -56.25 -51.13
N GLN A 264 -60.18 -55.06 -51.59
CA GLN A 264 -61.37 -54.88 -52.42
C GLN A 264 -61.28 -55.63 -53.74
N TYR A 265 -60.14 -55.55 -54.44
CA TYR A 265 -59.91 -56.31 -55.67
C TYR A 265 -60.01 -57.81 -55.44
N SER A 266 -59.42 -58.31 -54.35
CA SER A 266 -59.52 -59.72 -53.97
C SER A 266 -60.98 -60.14 -53.74
N GLN A 267 -61.76 -59.33 -53.02
CA GLN A 267 -63.16 -59.63 -52.74
C GLN A 267 -64.01 -59.68 -54.02
N ILE A 268 -63.89 -58.68 -54.90
CA ILE A 268 -64.62 -58.62 -56.17
C ILE A 268 -64.33 -59.84 -57.05
N LEU A 269 -63.07 -60.30 -57.08
CA LEU A 269 -62.67 -61.48 -57.85
C LEU A 269 -63.15 -62.79 -57.20
N THR A 270 -63.35 -62.82 -55.88
CA THR A 270 -63.82 -64.01 -55.15
C THR A 270 -65.35 -64.16 -55.23
N ASP A 271 -66.10 -63.06 -55.26
CA ASP A 271 -67.56 -63.04 -55.37
C ASP A 271 -68.08 -63.12 -56.83
N SER A 272 -67.27 -63.65 -57.76
CA SER A 272 -67.51 -63.56 -59.21
C SER A 272 -68.81 -64.22 -59.69
N GLU A 273 -69.35 -65.20 -58.96
CA GLU A 273 -70.56 -65.95 -59.32
C GLU A 273 -71.83 -65.08 -59.32
N LYS A 274 -71.82 -63.96 -58.59
CA LYS A 274 -72.97 -63.05 -58.44
C LYS A 274 -72.94 -61.87 -59.43
N ILE A 275 -71.93 -61.79 -60.30
CA ILE A 275 -71.69 -60.64 -61.19
C ILE A 275 -72.01 -61.02 -62.65
N PRO A 276 -72.82 -60.22 -63.39
CA PRO A 276 -73.10 -60.47 -64.80
C PRO A 276 -71.82 -60.57 -65.66
N PRO A 277 -71.73 -61.52 -66.62
CA PRO A 277 -70.48 -61.79 -67.35
C PRO A 277 -69.79 -60.58 -68.02
N PRO A 278 -70.52 -59.64 -68.67
CA PRO A 278 -69.88 -58.46 -69.26
C PRO A 278 -69.22 -57.54 -68.21
N ILE A 279 -69.85 -57.41 -67.04
CA ILE A 279 -69.35 -56.60 -65.91
C ILE A 279 -68.15 -57.29 -65.26
N LEU A 280 -68.19 -58.62 -65.13
CA LEU A 280 -67.07 -59.40 -64.58
C LEU A 280 -65.80 -59.25 -65.44
N VAL A 281 -65.92 -59.37 -66.76
CA VAL A 281 -64.78 -59.21 -67.69
C VAL A 281 -64.25 -57.77 -67.65
N GLN A 282 -65.13 -56.76 -67.58
CA GLN A 282 -64.72 -55.35 -67.45
C GLN A 282 -63.95 -55.11 -66.14
N ASN A 283 -64.45 -55.61 -65.01
CA ASN A 283 -63.80 -55.49 -63.71
C ASN A 283 -62.45 -56.22 -63.68
N TYR A 284 -62.38 -57.46 -64.20
CA TYR A 284 -61.13 -58.21 -64.30
C TYR A 284 -60.05 -57.45 -65.08
N LEU A 285 -60.39 -56.90 -66.25
CA LEU A 285 -59.43 -56.14 -67.06
C LEU A 285 -58.97 -54.85 -66.37
N LYS A 286 -59.88 -54.15 -65.68
CA LYS A 286 -59.56 -52.95 -64.90
C LYS A 286 -58.62 -53.29 -63.73
N ILE A 287 -58.98 -54.28 -62.93
CA ILE A 287 -58.19 -54.75 -61.77
C ILE A 287 -56.81 -55.23 -62.24
N LYS A 288 -56.73 -56.05 -63.30
CA LYS A 288 -55.45 -56.56 -63.83
C LYS A 288 -54.50 -55.44 -64.25
N ARG A 289 -55.02 -54.36 -64.87
CA ARG A 289 -54.21 -53.17 -65.23
C ARG A 289 -53.71 -52.44 -63.99
N GLN A 290 -54.60 -52.17 -63.03
CA GLN A 290 -54.25 -51.42 -61.81
C GLN A 290 -53.33 -52.23 -60.87
N PHE A 291 -53.53 -53.55 -60.77
CA PHE A 291 -52.66 -54.44 -60.01
C PHE A 291 -51.24 -54.47 -60.57
N LYS A 292 -51.08 -54.48 -61.90
CA LYS A 292 -49.75 -54.37 -62.55
C LYS A 292 -49.06 -53.04 -62.21
N GLN A 293 -49.83 -51.95 -62.08
CA GLN A 293 -49.28 -50.66 -61.66
C GLN A 293 -48.84 -50.70 -60.19
N VAL A 294 -49.63 -51.26 -59.28
CA VAL A 294 -49.29 -51.34 -57.85
C VAL A 294 -48.09 -52.27 -57.60
N THR A 295 -48.05 -53.43 -58.25
CA THR A 295 -46.93 -54.41 -58.12
C THR A 295 -45.64 -53.95 -58.79
N GLY A 296 -45.72 -53.01 -59.73
CA GLY A 296 -44.56 -52.35 -60.32
C GLY A 296 -43.94 -51.26 -59.44
N LEU A 297 -44.57 -50.89 -58.32
CA LEU A 297 -44.04 -49.93 -57.36
C LEU A 297 -43.17 -50.64 -56.32
N CYS A 298 -41.98 -50.11 -56.05
CA CYS A 298 -41.10 -50.62 -55.00
C CYS A 298 -41.61 -50.18 -53.61
N LEU A 299 -41.87 -51.13 -52.71
CA LEU A 299 -42.09 -50.84 -51.29
C LEU A 299 -40.75 -50.73 -50.57
N ILE A 300 -40.54 -49.61 -49.91
CA ILE A 300 -39.32 -49.34 -49.14
C ILE A 300 -39.61 -49.50 -47.65
N LYS A 301 -38.62 -50.01 -46.90
CA LYS A 301 -38.64 -50.00 -45.44
C LYS A 301 -38.05 -48.68 -44.94
N PRO A 302 -38.83 -47.77 -44.34
CA PRO A 302 -38.26 -46.55 -43.78
C PRO A 302 -37.41 -46.87 -42.54
N SER A 303 -36.23 -46.24 -42.43
CA SER A 303 -35.37 -46.29 -41.24
C SER A 303 -34.79 -44.90 -40.98
N VAL A 304 -34.82 -44.44 -39.73
CA VAL A 304 -34.34 -43.10 -39.34
C VAL A 304 -33.43 -43.23 -38.12
N ASN A 305 -32.25 -42.62 -38.21
CA ASN A 305 -31.31 -42.46 -37.09
C ASN A 305 -31.22 -40.98 -36.70
N LEU A 306 -31.25 -40.70 -35.39
CA LEU A 306 -31.09 -39.36 -34.84
C LEU A 306 -29.81 -39.30 -34.01
N HIS A 307 -28.99 -38.28 -34.25
CA HIS A 307 -27.75 -38.02 -33.51
C HIS A 307 -27.64 -36.53 -33.21
N SER A 308 -27.08 -36.19 -32.05
CA SER A 308 -26.73 -34.81 -31.67
C SER A 308 -25.39 -34.80 -30.96
N GLU A 309 -24.59 -33.78 -31.23
CA GLU A 309 -23.30 -33.54 -30.57
C GLU A 309 -23.38 -32.49 -29.46
N ALA A 310 -24.58 -31.95 -29.18
CA ALA A 310 -24.77 -30.84 -28.25
C ALA A 310 -24.20 -31.13 -26.85
N SER A 311 -24.33 -32.37 -26.37
CA SER A 311 -23.79 -32.78 -25.06
C SER A 311 -22.26 -32.69 -24.99
N LYS A 312 -21.55 -33.06 -26.07
CA LYS A 312 -20.08 -32.95 -26.15
C LYS A 312 -19.63 -31.49 -26.19
N GLN A 313 -20.37 -30.64 -26.90
CA GLN A 313 -20.09 -29.21 -26.98
C GLN A 313 -20.30 -28.53 -25.61
N LEU A 314 -21.37 -28.88 -24.88
CA LEU A 314 -21.61 -28.37 -23.52
C LEU A 314 -20.57 -28.84 -22.50
N LEU A 315 -20.08 -30.07 -22.61
CA LEU A 315 -18.99 -30.57 -21.76
C LEU A 315 -17.70 -29.74 -21.93
N THR A 316 -17.37 -29.38 -23.17
CA THR A 316 -16.19 -28.54 -23.46
C THR A 316 -16.28 -27.17 -22.78
N VAL A 317 -17.49 -26.62 -22.69
CA VAL A 317 -17.74 -25.35 -21.99
C VAL A 317 -17.45 -25.48 -20.49
N LEU A 318 -17.83 -26.58 -19.85
CA LEU A 318 -17.54 -26.82 -18.42
C LEU A 318 -16.05 -26.93 -18.13
N ASP A 319 -15.29 -27.61 -19.00
CA ASP A 319 -13.86 -27.87 -18.78
C ASP A 319 -12.96 -26.63 -19.01
N THR A 320 -13.51 -25.55 -19.58
CA THR A 320 -12.74 -24.34 -19.95
C THR A 320 -12.67 -23.29 -18.84
N PHE A 321 -13.56 -23.31 -17.83
CA PHE A 321 -13.66 -22.24 -16.85
C PHE A 321 -12.84 -22.50 -15.58
N GLY A 322 -11.79 -21.69 -15.38
CA GLY A 322 -11.13 -21.50 -14.09
C GLY A 322 -11.11 -20.02 -13.72
N LEU A 323 -11.68 -19.65 -12.56
CA LEU A 323 -11.54 -18.30 -12.02
C LEU A 323 -10.17 -18.19 -11.34
N LYS A 324 -9.44 -17.13 -11.64
CA LYS A 324 -8.16 -16.82 -10.97
C LYS A 324 -8.44 -16.33 -9.55
N ASP A 325 -7.49 -16.57 -8.65
CA ASP A 325 -7.55 -16.04 -7.29
C ASP A 325 -7.60 -14.51 -7.26
N VAL A 326 -8.29 -13.96 -6.26
CA VAL A 326 -8.32 -12.52 -6.00
C VAL A 326 -6.93 -12.07 -5.54
N LYS A 327 -6.30 -11.20 -6.33
CA LYS A 327 -5.01 -10.60 -5.96
C LYS A 327 -5.24 -9.41 -5.04
N VAL A 328 -4.64 -9.44 -3.85
CA VAL A 328 -4.63 -8.31 -2.91
C VAL A 328 -3.22 -7.73 -2.87
N GLU A 329 -3.08 -6.47 -3.27
CA GLU A 329 -1.84 -5.72 -3.15
C GLU A 329 -1.98 -4.70 -2.01
N VAL A 330 -1.20 -4.86 -0.95
CA VAL A 330 -1.14 -3.90 0.15
C VAL A 330 0.01 -2.93 -0.13
N LYS A 331 -0.32 -1.66 -0.35
CA LYS A 331 0.66 -0.57 -0.50
C LYS A 331 0.63 0.27 0.77
N SER A 332 1.74 0.36 1.48
CA SER A 332 1.93 1.29 2.59
C SER A 332 2.60 2.57 2.07
N ILE A 333 1.91 3.69 2.21
CA ILE A 333 2.42 5.01 1.88
C ILE A 333 2.63 5.76 3.20
N PRO A 334 3.82 6.33 3.47
CA PRO A 334 4.05 7.08 4.69
C PRO A 334 3.15 8.33 4.75
N ILE A 335 2.39 8.45 5.84
CA ILE A 335 1.50 9.59 6.10
C ILE A 335 2.36 10.67 6.79
N GLY A 336 3.16 11.36 5.98
CA GLY A 336 4.07 12.43 6.43
C GLY A 336 5.52 12.24 5.99
N SER A 337 6.25 13.37 5.95
CA SER A 337 7.69 13.39 5.78
C SER A 337 8.39 13.33 7.13
N PHE A 338 9.39 12.47 7.28
CA PHE A 338 10.31 12.58 8.43
C PHE A 338 11.52 13.43 8.06
N ASP A 339 12.18 13.99 9.06
CA ASP A 339 13.36 14.82 8.83
C ASP A 339 14.52 13.98 8.27
N VAL A 340 14.82 14.19 6.99
CA VAL A 340 15.87 13.47 6.27
C VAL A 340 17.27 13.81 6.79
N THR A 341 17.44 14.94 7.50
CA THR A 341 18.73 15.27 8.14
C THR A 341 19.11 14.22 9.18
N CYS A 342 18.12 13.57 9.80
CA CYS A 342 18.29 12.50 10.78
C CYS A 342 18.16 11.09 10.21
N ALA A 343 18.01 10.93 8.88
CA ALA A 343 17.77 9.63 8.24
C ALA A 343 19.06 8.81 8.04
N ASP A 344 19.03 7.51 8.31
CA ASP A 344 20.11 6.62 7.90
C ASP A 344 19.79 5.93 6.57
N MET A 345 20.79 5.83 5.70
CA MET A 345 20.70 5.19 4.39
C MET A 345 21.11 3.73 4.52
N LYS A 346 20.12 2.83 4.69
CA LYS A 346 20.34 1.40 4.91
C LYS A 346 20.32 0.65 3.59
N MET A 347 21.33 -0.17 3.34
CA MET A 347 21.31 -1.08 2.18
C MET A 347 20.35 -2.23 2.47
N VAL A 348 19.33 -2.39 1.62
CA VAL A 348 18.33 -3.46 1.73
C VAL A 348 18.82 -4.74 1.04
N CYS A 349 19.36 -4.60 -0.17
CA CYS A 349 19.91 -5.72 -0.94
C CYS A 349 20.75 -5.23 -2.13
N GLU A 350 21.57 -6.12 -2.68
CA GLU A 350 22.20 -5.95 -3.99
C GLU A 350 21.41 -6.71 -5.06
N LEU A 351 21.25 -6.13 -6.24
CA LEU A 351 20.61 -6.78 -7.39
C LEU A 351 21.66 -7.59 -8.15
N PRO A 352 21.60 -8.94 -8.11
CA PRO A 352 22.62 -9.78 -8.71
C PRO A 352 22.57 -9.67 -10.24
N GLU A 353 23.72 -9.79 -10.90
CA GLU A 353 23.84 -9.66 -12.37
C GLU A 353 23.32 -8.33 -12.93
N SER A 354 23.23 -7.28 -12.12
CA SER A 354 23.11 -5.92 -12.64
C SER A 354 24.32 -5.66 -13.52
N GLY A 355 24.11 -5.43 -14.82
CA GLY A 355 25.18 -5.27 -15.79
C GLY A 355 26.23 -4.22 -15.41
N VAL A 356 27.36 -4.24 -16.11
CA VAL A 356 28.56 -3.46 -15.74
C VAL A 356 28.30 -1.94 -15.76
N LEU A 357 27.31 -1.47 -16.53
CA LEU A 357 26.99 -0.05 -16.68
C LEU A 357 25.49 0.24 -16.63
N ILE A 358 24.93 0.23 -15.43
CA ILE A 358 23.55 0.68 -15.23
C ILE A 358 23.49 2.20 -15.36
N SER A 359 22.78 2.67 -16.38
CA SER A 359 22.62 4.11 -16.68
C SER A 359 21.32 4.69 -16.13
N GLY A 360 20.32 3.85 -15.85
CA GLY A 360 18.99 4.27 -15.44
C GLY A 360 18.17 3.11 -14.88
N GLY A 361 16.93 3.39 -14.51
CA GLY A 361 16.04 2.36 -13.97
C GLY A 361 14.72 2.92 -13.45
N CYS A 362 13.80 2.04 -13.09
CA CYS A 362 12.55 2.41 -12.44
C CYS A 362 12.00 1.28 -11.58
N PHE A 363 11.09 1.65 -10.69
CA PHE A 363 10.17 0.72 -10.04
C PHE A 363 8.86 0.68 -10.84
N LEU A 364 8.30 -0.51 -10.96
CA LEU A 364 6.94 -0.74 -11.45
C LEU A 364 5.94 -0.63 -10.29
N GLU A 365 4.65 -0.49 -10.61
CA GLU A 365 3.58 -0.33 -9.61
C GLU A 365 3.47 -1.51 -8.63
N ASN A 366 3.82 -2.72 -9.09
CA ASN A 366 3.87 -3.94 -8.28
C ASN A 366 5.15 -4.05 -7.43
N GLY A 367 6.07 -3.10 -7.54
CA GLY A 367 7.36 -3.08 -6.82
C GLY A 367 8.51 -3.78 -7.54
N ASP A 368 8.28 -4.38 -8.71
CA ASP A 368 9.33 -4.93 -9.56
C ASP A 368 10.27 -3.82 -10.06
N ILE A 369 11.49 -4.19 -10.46
CA ILE A 369 12.53 -3.23 -10.84
C ILE A 369 12.96 -3.49 -12.28
N VAL A 370 13.07 -2.43 -13.08
CA VAL A 370 13.66 -2.48 -14.41
C VAL A 370 14.89 -1.59 -14.45
N LEU A 371 16.04 -2.13 -14.85
CA LEU A 371 17.29 -1.39 -14.98
C LEU A 371 17.69 -1.23 -16.44
N ALA A 372 18.21 -0.06 -16.80
CA ALA A 372 18.80 0.20 -18.11
C ALA A 372 20.30 -0.12 -18.08
N ASP A 373 20.72 -1.18 -18.78
CA ASP A 373 22.13 -1.51 -18.98
C ASP A 373 22.61 -0.96 -20.33
N PHE A 374 23.43 0.10 -20.24
CA PHE A 374 23.86 0.87 -21.39
C PHE A 374 24.67 0.04 -22.39
N HIS A 375 25.69 -0.68 -21.93
CA HIS A 375 26.62 -1.36 -22.84
C HIS A 375 26.04 -2.65 -23.40
N SER A 376 25.30 -3.39 -22.59
CA SER A 376 24.73 -4.67 -23.03
C SER A 376 23.51 -4.51 -23.93
N ARG A 377 22.99 -3.28 -24.10
CA ARG A 377 21.75 -2.99 -24.86
C ARG A 377 20.55 -3.77 -24.30
N HIS A 378 20.52 -3.90 -22.97
CA HIS A 378 19.48 -4.64 -22.26
C HIS A 378 18.74 -3.75 -21.28
N CYS A 379 17.42 -3.92 -21.20
CA CYS A 379 16.69 -3.65 -19.97
C CYS A 379 16.64 -4.93 -19.13
N ILE A 380 17.00 -4.84 -17.86
CA ILE A 380 17.07 -5.98 -16.95
C ILE A 380 15.88 -5.91 -15.99
N TYR A 381 15.00 -6.90 -16.04
CA TYR A 381 13.78 -6.99 -15.24
C TYR A 381 13.98 -7.89 -14.03
N TYR A 382 13.67 -7.36 -12.85
CA TYR A 382 13.70 -8.06 -11.57
C TYR A 382 12.31 -8.14 -10.97
N SER A 383 11.95 -9.30 -10.45
CA SER A 383 10.78 -9.46 -9.59
C SER A 383 11.20 -10.07 -8.27
N ASN A 384 10.64 -9.56 -7.16
CA ASN A 384 11.06 -9.94 -5.82
C ASN A 384 12.59 -9.91 -5.62
N LYS A 385 13.27 -8.91 -6.22
CA LYS A 385 14.74 -8.73 -6.18
C LYS A 385 15.54 -9.81 -6.93
N HIS A 386 14.88 -10.74 -7.62
CA HIS A 386 15.52 -11.76 -8.45
C HIS A 386 15.43 -11.39 -9.93
N LEU A 387 16.51 -11.64 -10.67
CA LEU A 387 16.54 -11.47 -12.12
C LEU A 387 15.54 -12.42 -12.78
N VAL A 388 14.57 -11.88 -13.52
CA VAL A 388 13.59 -12.68 -14.26
C VAL A 388 13.88 -12.68 -15.76
N ARG A 389 14.29 -11.53 -16.31
CA ARG A 389 14.42 -11.36 -17.77
C ARG A 389 15.41 -10.27 -18.16
N LYS A 390 16.05 -10.46 -19.32
CA LYS A 390 16.83 -9.43 -20.03
C LYS A 390 16.12 -9.12 -21.37
N ILE A 391 15.69 -7.87 -21.56
CA ILE A 391 15.01 -7.38 -22.75
C ILE A 391 16.06 -6.76 -23.67
N THR A 392 16.24 -7.32 -24.86
CA THR A 392 17.24 -6.81 -25.82
C THR A 392 16.66 -5.71 -26.69
N LEU A 393 17.38 -4.60 -26.80
CA LEU A 393 16.96 -3.43 -27.57
C LEU A 393 17.96 -3.13 -28.70
N ARG A 394 17.51 -2.36 -29.69
CA ARG A 394 18.32 -2.05 -30.88
C ARG A 394 19.57 -1.22 -30.53
N GLY A 395 19.41 -0.23 -29.65
CA GLY A 395 20.44 0.72 -29.24
C GLY A 395 20.92 0.55 -27.80
N ASN A 396 21.90 1.36 -27.41
CA ASN A 396 22.35 1.43 -26.04
C ASN A 396 21.29 2.10 -25.16
N VAL A 397 20.85 1.42 -24.11
CA VAL A 397 19.78 1.92 -23.24
C VAL A 397 20.32 3.03 -22.35
N ARG A 398 19.70 4.21 -22.41
CA ARG A 398 20.10 5.39 -21.64
C ARG A 398 19.33 5.48 -20.33
N ASP A 399 18.02 5.33 -20.41
CA ASP A 399 17.15 5.35 -19.24
C ASP A 399 15.87 4.55 -19.51
N VAL A 400 15.17 4.18 -18.44
CA VAL A 400 13.88 3.51 -18.49
C VAL A 400 13.01 4.05 -17.36
N ILE A 401 11.77 4.44 -17.68
CA ILE A 401 10.78 4.86 -16.69
C ILE A 401 9.49 4.07 -16.87
N ALA A 402 8.80 3.77 -15.77
CA ALA A 402 7.51 3.10 -15.80
C ALA A 402 6.46 3.99 -16.47
N TRP A 403 5.64 3.40 -17.34
CA TRP A 403 4.62 4.09 -18.13
C TRP A 403 3.30 3.34 -18.12
N LYS A 404 2.33 3.82 -17.34
CA LYS A 404 1.06 3.11 -17.10
C LYS A 404 1.32 1.71 -16.46
N PRO A 405 0.29 0.94 -16.07
CA PRO A 405 0.50 -0.30 -15.30
C PRO A 405 1.38 -1.36 -15.99
N SER A 406 1.43 -1.39 -17.33
CA SER A 406 2.16 -2.41 -18.10
C SER A 406 3.02 -1.88 -19.26
N GLY A 407 3.37 -0.59 -19.26
CA GLY A 407 4.27 0.01 -20.26
C GLY A 407 5.58 0.52 -19.66
N LEU A 408 6.59 0.66 -20.52
CA LEU A 408 7.87 1.30 -20.21
C LEU A 408 8.18 2.36 -21.27
N LEU A 409 8.60 3.55 -20.84
CA LEU A 409 9.25 4.49 -21.75
C LEU A 409 10.76 4.27 -21.67
N ILE A 410 11.36 3.99 -22.82
CA ILE A 410 12.77 3.63 -22.91
C ILE A 410 13.49 4.65 -23.77
N ALA A 411 14.48 5.31 -23.19
CA ALA A 411 15.42 6.14 -23.92
C ALA A 411 16.57 5.27 -24.43
N THR A 412 16.81 5.26 -25.74
CA THR A 412 17.95 4.55 -26.33
C THR A 412 18.81 5.48 -27.18
N LYS A 413 20.10 5.15 -27.31
CA LYS A 413 21.00 5.72 -28.31
C LYS A 413 21.21 4.70 -29.42
N VAL A 414 20.79 5.02 -30.63
CA VAL A 414 21.04 4.24 -31.83
C VAL A 414 21.92 5.09 -32.74
N ASP A 415 23.13 4.61 -33.02
CA ASP A 415 24.16 5.35 -33.76
C ASP A 415 24.48 6.72 -33.11
N PHE A 416 24.00 7.80 -33.70
CA PHE A 416 24.18 9.18 -33.22
C PHE A 416 22.89 9.82 -32.71
N ASP A 417 21.75 9.13 -32.85
CA ASP A 417 20.43 9.66 -32.51
C ASP A 417 19.91 9.06 -31.20
N GLY A 418 19.21 9.89 -30.44
CA GLY A 418 18.40 9.51 -29.30
C GLY A 418 16.98 9.12 -29.74
N HIS A 419 16.48 8.03 -29.17
CA HIS A 419 15.13 7.53 -29.39
C HIS A 419 14.41 7.40 -28.05
N ILE A 420 13.12 7.72 -28.04
CA ILE A 420 12.22 7.46 -26.92
C ILE A 420 11.11 6.56 -27.44
N ASP A 421 11.08 5.33 -26.94
CA ASP A 421 10.18 4.27 -27.41
C ASP A 421 9.27 3.80 -26.28
N LEU A 422 8.00 3.52 -26.62
CA LEU A 422 7.04 2.91 -25.70
C LEU A 422 7.07 1.39 -25.88
N TYR A 423 7.49 0.69 -24.83
CA TYR A 423 7.59 -0.76 -24.77
C TYR A 423 6.47 -1.36 -23.92
N ASP A 424 5.89 -2.45 -24.41
CA ASP A 424 4.79 -3.18 -23.77
C ASP A 424 5.34 -4.40 -23.03
N LEU A 425 5.20 -4.42 -21.69
CA LEU A 425 5.71 -5.50 -20.86
C LEU A 425 4.91 -6.80 -21.00
N GLU A 426 3.64 -6.74 -21.42
CA GLU A 426 2.80 -7.93 -21.61
C GLU A 426 3.07 -8.57 -22.97
N LYS A 427 3.13 -7.76 -24.03
CA LYS A 427 3.37 -8.22 -25.40
C LYS A 427 4.84 -8.41 -25.73
N LEU A 428 5.74 -7.89 -24.90
CA LEU A 428 7.20 -7.98 -25.06
C LEU A 428 7.74 -7.37 -26.35
N GLN A 429 7.12 -6.28 -26.78
CA GLN A 429 7.48 -5.59 -28.01
C GLN A 429 7.41 -4.08 -27.85
N ILE A 430 8.08 -3.37 -28.74
CA ILE A 430 7.92 -1.92 -28.89
C ILE A 430 6.57 -1.69 -29.58
N ASN A 431 5.68 -0.97 -28.90
CA ASN A 431 4.37 -0.62 -29.45
C ASN A 431 4.45 0.63 -30.35
N GLN A 432 5.27 1.62 -29.97
CA GLN A 432 5.32 2.91 -30.66
C GLN A 432 6.69 3.58 -30.49
N ASN A 433 7.24 4.11 -31.59
CA ASN A 433 8.39 5.01 -31.57
C ASN A 433 7.86 6.43 -31.39
N MET A 434 8.05 7.04 -30.21
CA MET A 434 7.41 8.31 -29.91
C MET A 434 8.17 9.49 -30.50
N THR A 435 9.49 9.51 -30.33
CA THR A 435 10.29 10.69 -30.70
C THR A 435 11.71 10.30 -31.08
N LYS A 436 12.21 10.92 -32.15
CA LYS A 436 13.62 10.88 -32.56
C LYS A 436 14.25 12.25 -32.33
N ILE A 437 15.37 12.28 -31.61
CA ILE A 437 16.10 13.50 -31.25
C ILE A 437 17.60 13.29 -31.36
N LYS A 438 18.38 14.37 -31.37
CA LYS A 438 19.85 14.29 -31.50
C LYS A 438 20.48 13.48 -30.37
N GLN A 439 20.07 13.70 -29.12
CA GLN A 439 20.60 12.95 -27.99
C GLN A 439 19.61 12.97 -26.83
N VAL A 440 19.47 11.84 -26.15
CA VAL A 440 18.69 11.71 -24.92
C VAL A 440 19.52 11.02 -23.85
N TYR A 441 19.46 11.52 -22.62
CA TYR A 441 20.19 10.97 -21.48
C TYR A 441 19.26 10.32 -20.45
N ARG A 442 18.37 11.10 -19.83
CA ARG A 442 17.43 10.62 -18.82
C ARG A 442 16.05 11.18 -19.04
N LEU A 443 15.07 10.41 -18.57
CA LEU A 443 13.66 10.73 -18.65
C LEU A 443 13.09 11.03 -17.26
N ALA A 444 12.11 11.91 -17.24
CA ALA A 444 11.20 12.13 -16.14
C ALA A 444 9.78 12.28 -16.67
N LYS A 445 8.79 12.07 -15.81
CA LYS A 445 7.38 12.30 -16.11
C LYS A 445 6.72 13.06 -14.99
N SER A 446 5.73 13.87 -15.34
CA SER A 446 4.72 14.37 -14.43
C SER A 446 3.35 13.76 -14.77
N SER A 447 2.28 14.28 -14.18
CA SER A 447 0.91 13.90 -14.54
C SER A 447 0.51 14.34 -15.94
N GLU A 448 1.20 15.31 -16.53
CA GLU A 448 0.81 15.95 -17.80
C GLU A 448 1.86 15.82 -18.91
N PHE A 449 3.14 15.73 -18.56
CA PHE A 449 4.23 15.84 -19.53
C PHE A 449 5.34 14.83 -19.27
N ILE A 450 6.09 14.54 -20.33
CA ILE A 450 7.35 13.80 -20.29
C ILE A 450 8.49 14.79 -20.53
N TYR A 451 9.59 14.63 -19.79
CA TYR A 451 10.77 15.47 -19.89
C TYR A 451 11.98 14.61 -20.24
N ALA A 452 12.77 15.05 -21.21
CA ALA A 452 13.98 14.36 -21.63
C ALA A 452 15.19 15.31 -21.58
N ALA A 453 16.21 14.94 -20.82
CA ALA A 453 17.47 15.69 -20.77
C ALA A 453 18.29 15.45 -22.04
N CYS A 454 18.64 16.54 -22.75
CA CYS A 454 19.25 16.51 -24.09
C CYS A 454 20.59 17.27 -24.18
N SER A 455 21.40 17.29 -23.12
CA SER A 455 22.67 18.06 -23.00
C SER A 455 22.51 19.57 -22.81
N ASP A 456 22.01 20.31 -23.79
CA ASP A 456 21.91 21.78 -23.78
C ASP A 456 20.46 22.29 -23.66
N PHE A 457 19.49 21.39 -23.72
CA PHE A 457 18.09 21.68 -23.46
C PHE A 457 17.40 20.49 -22.79
N ILE A 458 16.20 20.73 -22.27
CA ILE A 458 15.25 19.72 -21.81
C ILE A 458 14.09 19.74 -22.79
N LEU A 459 13.82 18.59 -23.39
CA LEU A 459 12.67 18.42 -24.27
C LEU A 459 11.43 18.11 -23.43
N LYS A 460 10.38 18.91 -23.59
CA LYS A 460 9.06 18.69 -22.99
C LYS A 460 8.13 18.11 -24.05
N LEU A 461 7.56 16.94 -23.74
CA LEU A 461 6.65 16.20 -24.61
C LEU A 461 5.30 16.02 -23.91
N ASP A 462 4.23 15.92 -24.70
CA ASP A 462 2.96 15.40 -24.20
C ASP A 462 3.00 13.86 -24.04
N HIS A 463 1.92 13.28 -23.54
CA HIS A 463 1.82 11.83 -23.35
C HIS A 463 1.68 11.01 -24.66
N GLU A 464 1.47 11.68 -25.80
CA GLU A 464 1.46 11.06 -27.12
C GLU A 464 2.86 11.06 -27.78
N GLY A 465 3.82 11.78 -27.18
CA GLY A 465 5.18 11.91 -27.67
C GLY A 465 5.41 13.12 -28.57
N ASN A 466 4.44 14.02 -28.70
CA ASN A 466 4.60 15.24 -29.48
C ASN A 466 5.41 16.26 -28.69
N THR A 467 6.26 17.00 -29.40
CA THR A 467 7.05 18.08 -28.78
C THR A 467 6.16 19.26 -28.43
N VAL A 468 6.12 19.60 -27.14
CA VAL A 468 5.43 20.77 -26.61
C VAL A 468 6.39 21.96 -26.58
N GLU A 469 7.60 21.77 -26.03
CA GLU A 469 8.56 22.85 -25.84
C GLU A 469 10.01 22.31 -25.75
N GLN A 470 10.99 23.14 -26.14
CA GLN A 470 12.40 22.92 -25.84
C GLN A 470 12.89 23.98 -24.85
N ILE A 471 13.18 23.54 -23.63
CA ILE A 471 13.56 24.40 -22.53
C ILE A 471 15.07 24.50 -22.47
N SER A 472 15.63 25.70 -22.60
CA SER A 472 17.08 25.92 -22.49
C SER A 472 17.62 25.46 -21.14
N ALA A 473 18.74 24.74 -21.15
CA ALA A 473 19.37 24.20 -19.95
C ALA A 473 20.89 24.44 -19.96
N ASP A 474 21.53 24.22 -18.81
CA ASP A 474 22.99 24.30 -18.75
C ASP A 474 23.62 23.21 -19.63
N ASN A 475 24.68 23.53 -20.36
CA ASN A 475 25.37 22.55 -21.19
C ASN A 475 25.80 21.32 -20.35
N GLY A 476 25.68 20.12 -20.90
CA GLY A 476 25.95 18.86 -20.20
C GLY A 476 24.88 18.45 -19.18
N THR A 477 23.64 18.91 -19.37
CA THR A 477 22.47 18.45 -18.61
C THR A 477 22.16 16.99 -18.95
N PHE A 478 22.40 16.09 -17.98
CA PHE A 478 22.27 14.64 -18.15
C PHE A 478 21.09 14.05 -17.39
N SER A 479 20.55 14.75 -16.39
CA SER A 479 19.39 14.29 -15.64
C SER A 479 18.35 15.38 -15.50
N VAL A 480 17.09 14.95 -15.53
CA VAL A 480 15.91 15.75 -15.24
C VAL A 480 15.00 14.97 -14.29
N ALA A 481 14.30 15.67 -13.41
CA ALA A 481 13.20 15.19 -12.59
C ALA A 481 12.16 16.31 -12.44
N VAL A 482 10.99 15.98 -11.91
CA VAL A 482 9.92 16.94 -11.62
C VAL A 482 9.56 16.79 -10.14
N ASN A 483 9.52 17.90 -9.41
CA ASN A 483 9.14 17.87 -8.00
C ASN A 483 7.61 17.95 -7.82
N ASN A 484 7.15 17.87 -6.58
CA ASN A 484 5.72 17.89 -6.24
C ASN A 484 5.01 19.20 -6.61
N GLN A 485 5.76 20.31 -6.73
CA GLN A 485 5.27 21.61 -7.18
C GLN A 485 5.22 21.75 -8.72
N GLN A 486 5.44 20.66 -9.46
CA GLN A 486 5.59 20.68 -10.93
C GLN A 486 6.75 21.57 -11.38
N GLU A 487 7.83 21.69 -10.62
CA GLU A 487 9.04 22.38 -11.06
C GLU A 487 10.03 21.38 -11.67
N ILE A 488 10.77 21.83 -12.67
CA ILE A 488 11.73 21.02 -13.42
C ILE A 488 13.08 21.11 -12.71
N VAL A 489 13.59 19.99 -12.24
CA VAL A 489 14.89 19.89 -11.59
C VAL A 489 15.86 19.25 -12.57
N SER A 490 17.01 19.88 -12.82
CA SER A 490 18.02 19.39 -13.75
C SER A 490 19.41 19.38 -13.14
N SER A 491 20.28 18.48 -13.62
CA SER A 491 21.70 18.48 -13.24
C SER A 491 22.61 18.52 -14.47
N SER A 492 23.61 19.39 -14.41
CA SER A 492 24.66 19.53 -15.41
C SER A 492 25.98 18.97 -14.90
N CYS A 493 26.49 17.98 -15.61
CA CYS A 493 27.80 17.40 -15.37
C CYS A 493 28.93 18.38 -15.69
N SER A 494 28.75 19.27 -16.66
CA SER A 494 29.77 20.23 -17.10
C SER A 494 29.91 21.41 -16.17
N THR A 495 28.80 21.92 -15.60
CA THR A 495 28.82 23.06 -14.68
C THR A 495 28.93 22.64 -13.22
N HIS A 496 28.75 21.34 -12.92
CA HIS A 496 28.66 20.79 -11.56
C HIS A 496 27.52 21.41 -10.73
N LYS A 497 26.40 21.70 -11.38
CA LYS A 497 25.24 22.36 -10.77
C LYS A 497 23.97 21.54 -10.88
N VAL A 498 23.08 21.82 -9.93
CA VAL A 498 21.66 21.45 -10.00
C VAL A 498 20.86 22.73 -10.14
N THR A 499 19.84 22.73 -11.01
CA THR A 499 19.00 23.90 -11.26
C THR A 499 17.54 23.50 -11.16
N VAL A 500 16.78 24.26 -10.36
CA VAL A 500 15.32 24.17 -10.26
C VAL A 500 14.72 25.27 -11.12
N MET A 501 13.80 24.91 -12.00
CA MET A 501 13.16 25.79 -12.97
C MET A 501 11.64 25.66 -12.87
N ASN A 502 10.93 26.74 -13.17
CA ASN A 502 9.49 26.64 -13.38
C ASN A 502 9.18 25.90 -14.69
N GLN A 503 7.88 25.73 -14.97
CA GLN A 503 7.38 25.07 -16.17
C GLN A 503 7.75 25.74 -17.50
N SER A 504 8.13 27.02 -17.50
CA SER A 504 8.57 27.78 -18.67
C SER A 504 10.11 27.86 -18.80
N GLY A 505 10.85 27.13 -17.95
CA GLY A 505 12.31 27.13 -17.96
C GLY A 505 13.00 28.29 -17.24
N ALA A 506 12.25 29.17 -16.56
CA ALA A 506 12.86 30.23 -15.77
C ALA A 506 13.54 29.62 -14.53
N LYS A 507 14.82 29.92 -14.35
CA LYS A 507 15.61 29.43 -13.21
C LYS A 507 15.12 30.06 -11.91
N LEU A 508 14.68 29.22 -10.98
CA LEU A 508 14.20 29.62 -9.66
C LEU A 508 15.33 29.51 -8.63
N HIS A 509 15.99 28.35 -8.60
CA HIS A 509 17.05 28.05 -7.65
C HIS A 509 18.21 27.35 -8.34
N SER A 510 19.40 27.44 -7.76
CA SER A 510 20.58 26.74 -8.24
C SER A 510 21.44 26.31 -7.07
N TYR A 511 21.97 25.10 -7.16
CA TYR A 511 22.85 24.52 -6.16
C TYR A 511 24.19 24.16 -6.79
N SER A 512 25.26 24.51 -6.08
CA SER A 512 26.64 24.13 -6.37
C SER A 512 27.36 23.92 -5.05
N HIS A 513 28.26 22.94 -5.01
CA HIS A 513 29.02 22.62 -3.81
C HIS A 513 30.44 22.19 -4.21
N GLU A 514 31.44 22.50 -3.37
CA GLU A 514 32.83 22.11 -3.63
C GLU A 514 32.98 20.60 -3.83
N ASN A 515 32.26 19.83 -3.01
CA ASN A 515 32.21 18.37 -3.02
C ASN A 515 31.12 17.78 -3.92
N LEU A 516 30.46 18.57 -4.78
CA LEU A 516 29.59 18.01 -5.82
C LEU A 516 30.33 18.03 -7.15
N LYS A 517 30.71 16.86 -7.67
CA LYS A 517 31.38 16.73 -8.98
C LYS A 517 30.59 15.79 -9.89
N ASN A 518 30.41 16.24 -11.13
CA ASN A 518 29.71 15.51 -12.19
C ASN A 518 28.36 14.93 -11.72
N PRO A 519 27.37 15.75 -11.32
CA PRO A 519 26.06 15.26 -10.93
C PRO A 519 25.38 14.58 -12.14
N TYR A 520 25.37 13.24 -12.13
CA TYR A 520 25.04 12.43 -13.31
C TYR A 520 23.58 11.96 -13.30
N SER A 521 22.98 11.88 -12.11
CA SER A 521 21.59 11.51 -11.90
C SER A 521 21.03 12.34 -10.78
N LEU A 522 19.74 12.62 -10.88
CA LEU A 522 18.95 13.05 -9.76
C LEU A 522 17.58 12.42 -9.80
N ASP A 523 16.93 12.40 -8.65
CA ASP A 523 15.51 12.08 -8.53
C ASP A 523 14.90 12.82 -7.34
N VAL A 524 13.58 12.95 -7.33
CA VAL A 524 12.85 13.63 -6.26
C VAL A 524 12.02 12.60 -5.51
N ASN A 525 12.13 12.57 -4.19
CA ASN A 525 11.30 11.68 -3.38
C ASN A 525 9.88 12.25 -3.23
N PHE A 526 8.95 11.45 -2.70
CA PHE A 526 7.57 11.89 -2.53
C PHE A 526 7.38 13.05 -1.54
N SER A 527 8.41 13.40 -0.74
CA SER A 527 8.41 14.59 0.13
C SER A 527 8.90 15.86 -0.59
N GLY A 528 9.35 15.75 -1.84
CA GLY A 528 9.91 16.86 -2.63
C GLY A 528 11.42 17.08 -2.47
N ASN A 529 12.11 16.27 -1.66
CA ASN A 529 13.56 16.38 -1.49
C ASN A 529 14.30 15.87 -2.73
N ILE A 530 15.32 16.60 -3.14
CA ILE A 530 16.10 16.33 -4.36
C ILE A 530 17.33 15.52 -3.98
N PHE A 531 17.47 14.31 -4.52
CA PHE A 531 18.63 13.46 -4.33
C PHE A 531 19.50 13.50 -5.57
N VAL A 532 20.78 13.82 -5.40
CA VAL A 532 21.71 14.11 -6.50
C VAL A 532 22.91 13.18 -6.39
N ALA A 533 23.09 12.32 -7.38
CA ALA A 533 24.23 11.42 -7.49
C ALA A 533 25.45 12.16 -8.05
N GLY A 534 26.38 12.55 -7.16
CA GLY A 534 27.68 13.13 -7.48
C GLY A 534 28.66 12.04 -7.91
N TYR A 535 28.61 11.64 -9.18
CA TYR A 535 29.44 10.57 -9.74
C TYR A 535 30.94 10.82 -9.53
N GLY A 536 31.40 12.05 -9.78
CA GLY A 536 32.82 12.40 -9.67
C GLY A 536 33.29 12.63 -8.23
N SER A 537 32.36 12.78 -7.29
CA SER A 537 32.63 13.10 -5.88
C SER A 537 32.29 11.96 -4.92
N ASN A 538 31.86 10.81 -5.43
CA ASN A 538 31.51 9.62 -4.65
C ASN A 538 30.52 9.91 -3.51
N ASN A 539 29.45 10.64 -3.84
CA ASN A 539 28.45 11.00 -2.85
C ASN A 539 27.06 11.19 -3.44
N ILE A 540 26.06 11.17 -2.56
CA ILE A 540 24.69 11.57 -2.84
C ILE A 540 24.37 12.78 -1.98
N HIS A 541 24.05 13.90 -2.62
CA HIS A 541 23.59 15.11 -1.94
C HIS A 541 22.06 15.06 -1.83
N VAL A 542 21.53 15.40 -0.66
CA VAL A 542 20.10 15.56 -0.43
C VAL A 542 19.82 17.04 -0.23
N LEU A 543 18.90 17.58 -1.02
CA LEU A 543 18.54 18.98 -1.00
C LEU A 543 17.05 19.14 -0.68
N THR A 544 16.67 20.31 -0.15
CA THR A 544 15.29 20.76 -0.10
C THR A 544 14.73 20.99 -1.52
N PRO A 545 13.40 21.14 -1.69
CA PRO A 545 12.82 21.53 -2.98
C PRO A 545 13.40 22.84 -3.55
N THR A 546 13.87 23.75 -2.69
CA THR A 546 14.48 25.03 -3.05
C THR A 546 16.00 24.96 -3.24
N ALA A 547 16.56 23.76 -3.33
CA ALA A 547 17.97 23.47 -3.57
C ALA A 547 18.93 23.88 -2.44
N GLU A 548 18.47 23.88 -1.19
CA GLU A 548 19.30 24.04 0.01
C GLU A 548 19.79 22.67 0.50
N ILE A 549 21.03 22.58 0.99
CA ILE A 549 21.61 21.30 1.39
C ILE A 549 21.02 20.80 2.72
N LEU A 550 20.61 19.53 2.74
CA LEU A 550 20.15 18.82 3.94
C LEU A 550 21.21 17.85 4.47
N ARG A 551 21.75 17.00 3.59
CA ARG A 551 22.71 15.95 3.98
C ARG A 551 23.54 15.48 2.80
N ILE A 552 24.71 14.90 3.09
CA ILE A 552 25.56 14.22 2.11
C ILE A 552 25.78 12.78 2.59
N PHE A 553 25.56 11.80 1.72
CA PHE A 553 25.88 10.40 1.96
C PHE A 553 27.06 9.98 1.09
N GLU A 554 28.05 9.31 1.68
CA GLU A 554 29.14 8.73 0.91
C GLU A 554 28.67 7.46 0.19
N VAL A 555 28.83 7.44 -1.13
CA VAL A 555 28.44 6.31 -1.97
C VAL A 555 29.45 6.20 -3.09
N ASP A 556 30.00 5.01 -3.34
CA ASP A 556 31.02 4.86 -4.38
C ASP A 556 30.43 5.01 -5.79
N SER A 557 30.95 6.00 -6.54
CA SER A 557 30.69 6.24 -7.95
C SER A 557 29.20 6.17 -8.36
N PRO A 558 28.27 6.89 -7.70
CA PRO A 558 26.85 6.75 -7.94
C PRO A 558 26.50 7.33 -9.30
N ARG A 559 25.90 6.51 -10.17
CA ARG A 559 25.62 6.85 -11.57
C ARG A 559 24.14 7.04 -11.84
N CYS A 560 23.29 6.29 -11.15
CA CYS A 560 21.84 6.47 -11.18
C CYS A 560 21.26 6.42 -9.77
N ILE A 561 20.24 7.24 -9.54
CA ILE A 561 19.37 7.16 -8.36
C ILE A 561 17.93 7.29 -8.84
N LYS A 562 17.06 6.39 -8.39
CA LYS A 562 15.62 6.42 -8.69
C LYS A 562 14.81 5.93 -7.49
N PHE A 563 13.83 6.70 -7.07
CA PHE A 563 12.94 6.36 -5.96
C PHE A 563 11.78 5.49 -6.42
N LYS A 564 11.36 4.61 -5.53
CA LYS A 564 10.06 3.97 -5.62
C LYS A 564 9.00 5.01 -5.26
N GLU A 565 7.97 5.11 -6.09
CA GLU A 565 6.86 6.05 -5.87
C GLU A 565 6.25 5.84 -4.49
N ASN A 566 5.98 6.95 -3.78
CA ASN A 566 5.41 6.97 -2.44
C ASN A 566 6.19 6.16 -1.39
N SER A 567 7.51 6.07 -1.54
CA SER A 567 8.39 5.32 -0.64
C SER A 567 9.72 6.04 -0.41
N TYR A 568 10.38 5.68 0.70
CA TYR A 568 11.78 6.03 0.98
C TYR A 568 12.78 4.99 0.45
N THR A 569 12.32 4.05 -0.36
CA THR A 569 13.18 3.09 -1.05
C THR A 569 13.67 3.67 -2.37
N CYS A 570 14.95 3.52 -2.68
CA CYS A 570 15.51 3.87 -3.98
C CYS A 570 16.49 2.82 -4.51
N ILE A 571 16.66 2.78 -5.83
CA ILE A 571 17.78 2.10 -6.47
C ILE A 571 18.93 3.09 -6.62
N VAL A 572 20.14 2.63 -6.34
CA VAL A 572 21.37 3.35 -6.65
C VAL A 572 22.28 2.45 -7.46
N GLY A 573 22.48 2.80 -8.73
CA GLY A 573 23.45 2.15 -9.60
C GLY A 573 24.81 2.82 -9.48
N SER A 574 25.87 2.03 -9.59
CA SER A 574 27.26 2.49 -9.47
C SER A 574 28.08 2.07 -10.69
N TYR A 575 29.14 2.81 -11.00
CA TYR A 575 30.12 2.42 -11.99
C TYR A 575 31.04 1.33 -11.41
N LYS A 576 30.98 0.10 -11.97
CA LYS A 576 31.77 -1.09 -11.58
C LYS A 576 31.28 -1.91 -10.38
N ARG A 577 30.21 -1.51 -9.69
CA ARG A 577 29.59 -2.31 -8.62
C ARG A 577 28.17 -2.73 -8.99
N THR A 578 27.68 -3.75 -8.29
CA THR A 578 26.29 -4.18 -8.35
C THR A 578 25.35 -3.03 -7.96
N THR A 579 24.21 -2.92 -8.65
CA THR A 579 23.16 -1.97 -8.28
C THR A 579 22.58 -2.37 -6.94
N LYS A 580 22.38 -1.38 -6.05
CA LYS A 580 21.89 -1.60 -4.70
C LYS A 580 20.54 -0.96 -4.51
N VAL A 581 19.70 -1.60 -3.70
CA VAL A 581 18.45 -1.03 -3.20
C VAL A 581 18.74 -0.50 -1.80
N TYR A 582 18.40 0.76 -1.57
CA TYR A 582 18.52 1.43 -0.29
C TYR A 582 17.15 1.84 0.24
N GLU A 583 17.05 1.94 1.56
CA GLU A 583 15.91 2.48 2.27
C GLU A 583 16.39 3.55 3.24
N PHE A 584 15.74 4.71 3.23
CA PHE A 584 15.99 5.77 4.20
C PHE A 584 15.07 5.58 5.40
N LEU A 585 15.65 5.44 6.59
CA LEU A 585 14.92 5.21 7.84
C LEU A 585 15.24 6.31 8.86
N PRO A 586 14.29 6.73 9.71
CA PRO A 586 14.59 7.61 10.84
C PRO A 586 15.53 6.93 11.84
N LYS A 587 16.47 7.67 12.43
CA LYS A 587 17.30 7.18 13.55
C LYS A 587 16.44 6.69 14.72
N GLY A 588 16.75 5.51 15.25
CA GLY A 588 16.07 4.92 16.42
C GLY A 588 14.89 3.97 16.11
N LEU A 589 14.58 3.75 14.83
CA LEU A 589 13.60 2.75 14.37
C LEU A 589 14.27 1.45 13.84
N GLU A 590 15.50 1.18 14.28
CA GLU A 590 16.12 -0.13 14.09
C GLU A 590 15.41 -1.16 14.98
N ALA A 591 14.31 -1.70 14.47
CA ALA A 591 13.71 -2.94 14.97
C ALA A 591 14.42 -4.15 14.37
#